data_AF-A0A1D6Q9M5-F1
#
_entry.id   AF-A0A1D6Q9M5-F1
#
_cell.length_a   1.000
_cell.length_b   1.000
_cell.length_c   1.000
_cell.angle_alpha   90.00
_cell.angle_beta   90.00
_cell.angle_gamma   90.00
#
_symmetry.space_group_name_H-M   'P 1'
#
loop_
_entity.id
_entity.type
_entity.pdbx_description
1 polymer ?
#
loop_
_entity_poly.entity_id
_entity_poly.type
_entity_poly.pdbx_seq_one_letter_code
_entity_poly.pdbx_strand_id
1 'polypeptide(L)'
;MTAYERCRVLLRFADLIERHAEEVAALETWDNGKTLAQAAGAEVPMVARCVRYYAGWADKIHGLVAPADGAHHVQVLHEPVGVAGQIIPWNFPLLMFAWKVGPALACGNTVVLKTAEQTPLSALYVANLLHEAGLPEGVLNVVSGFGPTAGAALCSHMGVDKLAFTGSTGTGQIVLELAARSNLKPVTLELGGKSPFIVMDDADVDQAVELAHQAVFFNQVRASLSACPTLLPVPNAQTLSPRTHRANAAAPGRGRSCTSACTTSSWRSPRPAP
;
A
#
# COMPACT_ATOMS: atom_id res chain seq x y z
N MET A 1 -21.73 2.05 -16.79
CA MET A 1 -21.68 3.43 -16.17
C MET A 1 -20.67 4.32 -16.91
N THR A 2 -21.07 5.54 -17.20
CA THR A 2 -20.10 6.46 -17.82
C THR A 2 -18.90 6.71 -16.90
N ALA A 3 -17.77 7.22 -17.52
CA ALA A 3 -16.57 7.53 -16.71
C ALA A 3 -16.89 8.57 -15.61
N TYR A 4 -17.80 9.44 -15.92
CA TYR A 4 -18.20 10.45 -14.91
C TYR A 4 -18.93 9.79 -13.73
N GLU A 5 -19.81 8.87 -14.01
CA GLU A 5 -20.54 8.19 -12.90
C GLU A 5 -19.56 7.40 -12.02
N ARG A 6 -18.57 6.78 -12.64
CA ARG A 6 -17.54 6.09 -11.82
C ARG A 6 -16.82 7.09 -10.91
N CYS A 7 -16.48 8.21 -11.45
CA CYS A 7 -15.84 9.27 -10.65
C CYS A 7 -16.72 9.65 -9.45
N ARG A 8 -17.96 9.79 -9.66
CA ARG A 8 -18.85 10.23 -8.58
C ARG A 8 -18.93 9.16 -7.47
N VAL A 9 -18.95 7.96 -7.88
CA VAL A 9 -18.99 6.89 -6.85
C VAL A 9 -17.74 6.95 -5.99
N LEU A 10 -16.57 7.09 -6.63
CA LEU A 10 -15.31 7.11 -5.84
C LEU A 10 -15.24 8.36 -4.95
N LEU A 11 -15.80 9.48 -5.46
CA LEU A 11 -15.79 10.68 -4.61
C LEU A 11 -16.71 10.48 -3.40
N ARG A 12 -17.83 9.87 -3.61
CA ARG A 12 -18.72 9.60 -2.47
C ARG A 12 -18.06 8.63 -1.49
N PHE A 13 -17.43 7.65 -2.08
CA PHE A 13 -16.69 6.70 -1.22
C PHE A 13 -15.68 7.43 -0.33
N ALA A 14 -14.93 8.29 -0.91
CA ALA A 14 -13.95 9.05 -0.11
C ALA A 14 -14.67 9.83 1.01
N ASP A 15 -15.85 10.42 0.70
CA ASP A 15 -16.61 11.14 1.76
C ASP A 15 -17.05 10.18 2.88
N LEU A 16 -17.41 9.02 2.47
CA LEU A 16 -17.89 8.07 3.50
C LEU A 16 -16.71 7.59 4.37
N ILE A 17 -15.58 7.44 3.79
CA ILE A 17 -14.40 7.08 4.62
C ILE A 17 -14.15 8.17 5.66
N GLU A 18 -14.27 9.36 5.26
CA GLU A 18 -14.02 10.46 6.22
C GLU A 18 -15.13 10.53 7.27
N ARG A 19 -16.27 10.29 6.77
CA ARG A 19 -17.39 10.34 7.73
C ARG A 19 -17.24 9.24 8.80
N HIS A 20 -16.68 8.12 8.36
CA HIS A 20 -16.55 7.02 9.33
C HIS A 20 -15.09 6.86 9.76
N ALA A 21 -14.39 7.94 9.84
CA ALA A 21 -12.92 7.91 10.05
C ALA A 21 -12.59 7.30 11.42
N GLU A 22 -13.42 7.61 12.41
CA GLU A 22 -13.11 7.09 13.75
C GLU A 22 -13.23 5.55 13.80
N GLU A 23 -14.27 5.08 13.19
CA GLU A 23 -14.47 3.60 13.19
C GLU A 23 -13.37 2.91 12.37
N VAL A 24 -13.10 3.55 11.25
CA VAL A 24 -12.07 2.93 10.38
C VAL A 24 -10.72 2.95 11.09
N ALA A 25 -10.42 4.04 11.74
CA ALA A 25 -9.12 4.12 12.43
C ALA A 25 -9.06 3.12 13.59
N ALA A 26 -10.14 3.02 14.26
CA ALA A 26 -10.15 2.08 15.41
C ALA A 26 -9.96 0.63 14.91
N LEU A 27 -10.60 0.33 13.88
CA LEU A 27 -10.45 -1.03 13.33
C LEU A 27 -9.01 -1.31 12.91
N GLU A 28 -8.45 -0.33 12.27
CA GLU A 28 -7.04 -0.51 11.88
C GLU A 28 -6.13 -0.71 13.08
N THR A 29 -6.44 0.00 14.02
CA THR A 29 -5.60 -0.10 15.22
C THR A 29 -5.79 -1.47 15.90
N TRP A 30 -7.03 -1.94 15.88
CA TRP A 30 -7.28 -3.20 16.59
C TRP A 30 -6.79 -4.39 15.77
N ASP A 31 -7.02 -4.32 14.63
CA ASP A 31 -6.71 -5.49 13.79
C ASP A 31 -5.23 -5.52 13.41
N ASN A 32 -4.64 -4.35 13.19
CA ASN A 32 -3.23 -4.31 12.69
C ASN A 32 -2.24 -4.13 13.84
N GLY A 33 -2.69 -3.31 14.78
CA GLY A 33 -1.80 -3.15 15.97
C GLY A 33 -1.10 -1.79 15.97
N LYS A 34 -1.38 -0.96 14.93
CA LYS A 34 -0.76 0.38 14.94
C LYS A 34 -1.48 1.32 15.92
N THR A 35 -0.70 2.46 16.19
CA THR A 35 -1.35 3.36 17.18
C THR A 35 -2.54 4.09 16.54
N LEU A 36 -3.46 4.47 17.44
CA LEU A 36 -4.66 5.17 16.93
C LEU A 36 -4.26 6.53 16.33
N ALA A 37 -3.32 7.13 16.96
CA ALA A 37 -2.88 8.43 16.43
C ALA A 37 -2.36 8.30 14.99
N GLN A 38 -1.58 7.24 14.85
CA GLN A 38 -1.08 7.04 13.47
C GLN A 38 -2.24 6.68 12.51
N ALA A 39 -3.02 5.77 12.89
CA ALA A 39 -4.13 5.36 12.01
C ALA A 39 -5.08 6.54 11.73
N ALA A 40 -5.49 7.29 12.73
CA ALA A 40 -6.47 8.39 12.56
C ALA A 40 -5.82 9.63 11.94
N GLY A 41 -4.60 9.87 12.36
CA GLY A 41 -3.98 11.18 12.00
C GLY A 41 -3.25 11.12 10.66
N ALA A 42 -2.98 9.90 10.27
CA ALA A 42 -2.14 9.88 9.04
C ALA A 42 -2.76 8.95 8.00
N GLU A 43 -3.10 7.76 8.28
CA GLU A 43 -3.42 6.75 7.25
C GLU A 43 -4.85 6.96 6.72
N VAL A 44 -5.80 7.19 7.57
CA VAL A 44 -7.19 7.31 7.06
C VAL A 44 -7.32 8.54 6.15
N PRO A 45 -6.76 9.64 6.55
CA PRO A 45 -6.83 10.78 5.62
C PRO A 45 -6.09 10.49 4.30
N MET A 46 -4.99 9.81 4.43
CA MET A 46 -4.26 9.48 3.18
C MET A 46 -5.09 8.57 2.27
N VAL A 47 -5.78 7.68 2.86
CA VAL A 47 -6.63 6.79 2.04
C VAL A 47 -7.71 7.63 1.33
N ALA A 48 -8.40 8.45 2.05
CA ALA A 48 -9.43 9.30 1.41
C ALA A 48 -8.84 10.15 0.29
N ARG A 49 -7.66 10.66 0.61
CA ARG A 49 -7.03 11.50 -0.43
C ARG A 49 -6.67 10.67 -1.66
N CYS A 50 -6.13 9.52 -1.39
CA CYS A 50 -5.76 8.66 -2.53
C CYS A 50 -7.00 8.34 -3.38
N VAL A 51 -8.04 7.98 -2.78
CA VAL A 51 -9.26 7.66 -3.54
C VAL A 51 -9.74 8.90 -4.32
N ARG A 52 -9.67 10.02 -3.70
CA ARG A 52 -10.09 11.24 -4.42
C ARG A 52 -9.19 11.51 -5.63
N TYR A 53 -7.97 11.27 -5.36
CA TYR A 53 -7.06 11.48 -6.49
C TYR A 53 -7.44 10.59 -7.67
N TYR A 54 -7.78 9.35 -7.41
CA TYR A 54 -8.06 8.47 -8.56
C TYR A 54 -9.48 8.68 -9.08
N ALA A 55 -10.30 9.14 -8.21
CA ALA A 55 -11.61 9.56 -8.76
C ALA A 55 -11.45 10.59 -9.88
N GLY A 56 -10.51 11.50 -9.72
CA GLY A 56 -10.27 12.54 -10.75
C GLY A 56 -9.75 11.94 -12.06
N TRP A 57 -9.22 10.78 -12.00
CA TRP A 57 -8.66 10.20 -13.24
C TRP A 57 -9.73 9.44 -14.03
N ALA A 58 -10.82 9.08 -13.39
CA ALA A 58 -11.81 8.19 -14.03
C ALA A 58 -12.25 8.72 -15.39
N ASP A 59 -12.32 10.01 -15.60
CA ASP A 59 -12.78 10.52 -16.93
C ASP A 59 -11.64 11.21 -17.67
N LYS A 60 -10.43 10.83 -17.26
CA LYS A 60 -9.31 11.53 -17.92
C LYS A 60 -8.31 10.50 -18.44
N ILE A 61 -8.78 9.34 -18.65
CA ILE A 61 -7.89 8.34 -19.27
C ILE A 61 -8.11 8.39 -20.79
N HIS A 62 -7.10 9.13 -21.39
CA HIS A 62 -7.26 9.37 -22.85
C HIS A 62 -6.29 8.51 -23.64
N GLY A 63 -6.72 8.13 -24.85
CA GLY A 63 -5.79 7.51 -25.81
C GLY A 63 -5.10 8.55 -26.69
N LEU A 64 -4.66 8.09 -27.78
CA LEU A 64 -3.96 9.07 -28.64
C LEU A 64 -4.32 8.79 -30.11
N VAL A 65 -4.32 9.85 -30.81
CA VAL A 65 -4.45 9.72 -32.28
C VAL A 65 -3.06 9.94 -32.90
N ALA A 66 -2.64 8.80 -33.63
CA ALA A 66 -1.25 8.87 -34.13
C ALA A 66 -1.23 9.08 -35.66
N PRO A 67 -0.17 9.90 -36.05
CA PRO A 67 -0.04 10.09 -37.51
C PRO A 67 0.46 8.80 -38.19
N ALA A 68 -0.34 8.45 -39.27
CA ALA A 68 0.10 7.22 -39.97
C ALA A 68 0.36 7.55 -41.45
N ASP A 69 1.50 6.94 -41.92
CA ASP A 69 1.75 7.11 -43.38
C ASP A 69 0.55 6.57 -44.19
N GLY A 70 0.21 7.29 -45.26
CA GLY A 70 -0.85 6.79 -46.17
C GLY A 70 -2.25 7.21 -45.68
N ALA A 71 -3.32 6.58 -46.24
CA ALA A 71 -4.70 7.02 -45.95
C ALA A 71 -5.30 6.17 -44.83
N HIS A 72 -4.61 6.23 -43.68
CA HIS A 72 -5.17 5.49 -42.53
C HIS A 72 -5.46 6.44 -41.38
N HIS A 73 -6.59 6.09 -40.63
CA HIS A 73 -6.85 6.73 -39.31
C HIS A 73 -6.47 5.77 -38.18
N VAL A 74 -5.45 6.32 -37.39
CA VAL A 74 -4.96 5.40 -36.32
C VAL A 74 -5.24 6.06 -34.97
N GLN A 75 -5.93 5.20 -34.10
CA GLN A 75 -6.14 5.69 -32.72
C GLN A 75 -5.83 4.58 -31.72
N VAL A 76 -5.41 5.08 -30.49
CA VAL A 76 -5.12 4.14 -29.40
C VAL A 76 -6.15 4.37 -28.27
N LEU A 77 -6.68 3.20 -27.90
CA LEU A 77 -7.64 3.29 -26.78
C LEU A 77 -7.04 2.59 -25.55
N HIS A 78 -7.29 3.21 -24.43
CA HIS A 78 -6.91 2.54 -23.17
C HIS A 78 -8.16 1.91 -22.54
N GLU A 79 -8.24 0.61 -22.77
CA GLU A 79 -9.44 -0.11 -22.25
C GLU A 79 -9.08 -0.82 -20.94
N PRO A 80 -10.09 -0.91 -20.03
CA PRO A 80 -9.80 -1.69 -18.83
C PRO A 80 -9.36 -3.13 -19.18
N VAL A 81 -8.49 -3.59 -18.32
CA VAL A 81 -7.96 -4.94 -18.60
C VAL A 81 -9.04 -6.00 -18.38
N GLY A 82 -10.00 -5.78 -17.50
CA GLY A 82 -11.09 -6.74 -17.20
C GLY A 82 -11.16 -7.02 -15.69
N VAL A 83 -11.04 -8.37 -15.34
CA VAL A 83 -11.07 -8.72 -13.91
C VAL A 83 -9.64 -8.70 -13.33
N ALA A 84 -9.50 -7.80 -12.29
CA ALA A 84 -8.14 -7.64 -11.71
C ALA A 84 -8.12 -8.36 -10.35
N GLY A 85 -7.21 -9.39 -10.32
CA GLY A 85 -6.93 -10.00 -8.99
C GLY A 85 -5.87 -9.23 -8.22
N GLN A 86 -6.23 -8.89 -6.98
CA GLN A 86 -5.29 -8.03 -6.22
C GLN A 86 -5.07 -8.64 -4.82
N ILE A 87 -3.79 -8.74 -4.46
CA ILE A 87 -3.45 -9.32 -3.15
C ILE A 87 -2.65 -8.28 -2.35
N ILE A 88 -3.15 -8.04 -1.09
CA ILE A 88 -2.50 -6.94 -0.35
C ILE A 88 -1.93 -7.50 0.95
N PRO A 89 -0.88 -6.83 1.46
CA PRO A 89 -0.22 -7.29 2.68
C PRO A 89 -0.90 -6.73 3.95
N TRP A 90 -0.27 -6.97 5.13
CA TRP A 90 -0.93 -6.66 6.42
C TRP A 90 -0.38 -5.35 7.00
N ASN A 91 0.72 -4.84 6.52
CA ASN A 91 1.40 -3.75 7.24
C ASN A 91 0.67 -2.41 7.08
N PHE A 92 0.04 -2.10 5.94
CA PHE A 92 -0.87 -0.95 5.74
C PHE A 92 -2.13 -1.43 5.02
N PRO A 93 -2.96 -2.15 5.74
CA PRO A 93 -4.06 -2.83 5.03
C PRO A 93 -4.97 -1.85 4.30
N LEU A 94 -5.34 -0.73 4.94
CA LEU A 94 -6.33 0.17 4.28
C LEU A 94 -5.66 0.96 3.14
N LEU A 95 -4.51 1.40 3.44
CA LEU A 95 -3.84 2.14 2.34
C LEU A 95 -3.59 1.21 1.15
N MET A 96 -3.22 -0.04 1.38
CA MET A 96 -2.99 -0.98 0.26
C MET A 96 -4.30 -1.24 -0.49
N PHE A 97 -5.32 -1.30 0.30
CA PHE A 97 -6.63 -1.41 -0.37
C PHE A 97 -6.86 -0.25 -1.33
N ALA A 98 -6.67 0.98 -0.85
CA ALA A 98 -6.93 2.16 -1.70
C ALA A 98 -5.98 2.20 -2.91
N TRP A 99 -4.68 1.77 -2.73
CA TRP A 99 -3.69 1.84 -3.84
C TRP A 99 -4.06 0.83 -4.94
N LYS A 100 -4.79 -0.15 -4.50
CA LYS A 100 -5.11 -1.18 -5.53
C LYS A 100 -6.50 -0.93 -6.13
N VAL A 101 -7.47 -0.68 -5.31
CA VAL A 101 -8.87 -0.60 -5.78
C VAL A 101 -9.12 0.75 -6.46
N GLY A 102 -8.49 1.81 -5.94
CA GLY A 102 -8.72 3.16 -6.52
C GLY A 102 -8.41 3.20 -8.03
N PRO A 103 -7.15 2.97 -8.34
CA PRO A 103 -6.81 3.10 -9.76
C PRO A 103 -7.51 2.04 -10.62
N ALA A 104 -7.75 0.79 -10.13
CA ALA A 104 -8.44 -0.23 -10.94
C ALA A 104 -9.87 0.19 -11.29
N LEU A 105 -10.51 0.72 -10.29
CA LEU A 105 -11.90 1.14 -10.58
C LEU A 105 -11.93 2.40 -11.45
N ALA A 106 -10.99 3.26 -11.19
CA ALA A 106 -10.99 4.49 -12.03
C ALA A 106 -10.79 4.13 -13.51
N CYS A 107 -10.11 3.04 -13.75
CA CYS A 107 -9.85 2.66 -15.16
C CYS A 107 -10.96 1.78 -15.70
N GLY A 108 -11.93 1.42 -14.79
CA GLY A 108 -13.12 0.68 -15.30
C GLY A 108 -12.96 -0.82 -15.10
N ASN A 109 -11.97 -1.28 -14.27
CA ASN A 109 -11.81 -2.71 -14.03
C ASN A 109 -12.75 -3.17 -12.90
N THR A 110 -13.02 -4.46 -12.95
CA THR A 110 -13.59 -5.08 -11.72
C THR A 110 -12.50 -5.82 -10.94
N VAL A 111 -12.81 -5.96 -9.60
CA VAL A 111 -11.65 -6.34 -8.77
C VAL A 111 -12.10 -7.51 -7.87
N VAL A 112 -11.21 -8.54 -7.83
CA VAL A 112 -11.25 -9.51 -6.71
C VAL A 112 -10.02 -9.29 -5.81
N LEU A 113 -10.37 -8.90 -4.63
CA LEU A 113 -9.25 -8.51 -3.74
C LEU A 113 -9.14 -9.54 -2.60
N LYS A 114 -7.91 -10.00 -2.46
CA LYS A 114 -7.64 -10.81 -1.25
C LYS A 114 -6.83 -10.01 -0.22
N THR A 115 -7.42 -10.04 1.06
CA THR A 115 -6.68 -9.33 2.13
C THR A 115 -5.71 -10.30 2.83
N ALA A 116 -4.80 -9.68 3.52
CA ALA A 116 -3.94 -10.54 4.36
C ALA A 116 -4.75 -11.19 5.48
N GLU A 117 -4.37 -12.39 5.82
CA GLU A 117 -5.15 -13.16 6.83
C GLU A 117 -5.06 -12.50 8.20
N GLN A 118 -4.02 -11.70 8.42
CA GLN A 118 -3.79 -11.09 9.76
C GLN A 118 -4.69 -9.87 9.95
N THR A 119 -4.96 -9.20 8.72
CA THR A 119 -5.66 -7.91 8.94
C THR A 119 -6.81 -7.80 7.94
N PRO A 120 -7.86 -8.54 8.09
CA PRO A 120 -8.91 -8.53 7.05
C PRO A 120 -10.02 -7.52 7.36
N LEU A 121 -10.10 -7.02 8.49
CA LEU A 121 -11.35 -6.40 8.96
C LEU A 121 -11.54 -5.01 8.34
N SER A 122 -10.45 -4.26 8.23
CA SER A 122 -10.66 -2.86 7.74
C SER A 122 -11.07 -2.87 6.26
N ALA A 123 -10.48 -3.71 5.46
CA ALA A 123 -10.87 -3.74 4.03
C ALA A 123 -12.33 -4.21 3.87
N LEU A 124 -12.71 -5.17 4.68
CA LEU A 124 -14.11 -5.63 4.56
C LEU A 124 -15.09 -4.53 4.95
N TYR A 125 -14.72 -3.82 5.97
CA TYR A 125 -15.61 -2.73 6.40
C TYR A 125 -15.71 -1.64 5.33
N VAL A 126 -14.58 -1.18 4.77
CA VAL A 126 -14.68 -0.04 3.83
C VAL A 126 -15.26 -0.54 2.50
N ALA A 127 -15.13 -1.86 2.21
CA ALA A 127 -15.80 -2.37 1.00
C ALA A 127 -17.32 -2.18 1.10
N ASN A 128 -17.83 -2.29 2.33
CA ASN A 128 -19.27 -2.00 2.50
C ASN A 128 -19.59 -0.53 2.24
N LEU A 129 -18.71 0.26 2.70
CA LEU A 129 -18.95 1.70 2.43
C LEU A 129 -18.93 1.99 0.93
N LEU A 130 -18.02 1.35 0.26
CA LEU A 130 -17.96 1.60 -1.20
C LEU A 130 -19.27 1.14 -1.86
N HIS A 131 -19.87 0.02 -1.39
CA HIS A 131 -21.19 -0.37 -1.93
C HIS A 131 -22.25 0.68 -1.57
N GLU A 132 -22.16 1.16 -0.35
CA GLU A 132 -23.08 2.25 0.04
C GLU A 132 -22.91 3.49 -0.85
N ALA A 133 -21.74 3.60 -1.38
CA ALA A 133 -21.47 4.79 -2.22
C ALA A 133 -22.03 4.60 -3.63
N GLY A 134 -22.57 3.38 -3.86
CA GLY A 134 -23.29 3.19 -5.14
C GLY A 134 -22.52 2.29 -6.10
N LEU A 135 -21.49 1.58 -5.58
CA LEU A 135 -20.76 0.67 -6.49
C LEU A 135 -21.68 -0.49 -6.88
N PRO A 136 -21.76 -0.79 -8.17
CA PRO A 136 -22.63 -1.90 -8.60
C PRO A 136 -22.15 -3.24 -8.03
N GLU A 137 -23.14 -4.17 -7.92
CA GLU A 137 -22.81 -5.50 -7.36
C GLU A 137 -21.82 -6.24 -8.28
N GLY A 138 -20.82 -6.86 -7.62
CA GLY A 138 -19.89 -7.72 -8.38
C GLY A 138 -18.64 -6.95 -8.84
N VAL A 139 -18.73 -5.58 -8.76
CA VAL A 139 -17.58 -4.83 -9.27
C VAL A 139 -16.41 -4.96 -8.28
N LEU A 140 -16.64 -5.00 -7.04
CA LEU A 140 -15.58 -5.30 -6.04
C LEU A 140 -16.02 -6.50 -5.20
N ASN A 141 -15.12 -7.45 -5.23
CA ASN A 141 -15.30 -8.63 -4.37
C ASN A 141 -14.06 -8.82 -3.48
N VAL A 142 -14.39 -8.89 -2.19
CA VAL A 142 -13.25 -9.03 -1.25
C VAL A 142 -13.33 -10.43 -0.62
N VAL A 143 -12.18 -11.14 -0.83
CA VAL A 143 -12.11 -12.47 -0.20
C VAL A 143 -10.91 -12.54 0.74
N SER A 144 -11.29 -13.02 1.97
CA SER A 144 -10.17 -13.16 2.93
C SER A 144 -9.80 -14.64 3.09
N GLY A 145 -8.55 -14.84 3.21
CA GLY A 145 -8.07 -16.23 3.35
C GLY A 145 -6.54 -16.28 3.31
N PHE A 146 -6.10 -17.52 3.38
CA PHE A 146 -4.63 -17.72 3.45
C PHE A 146 -4.02 -17.71 2.05
N GLY A 147 -2.70 -17.40 2.07
CA GLY A 147 -1.95 -17.29 0.80
C GLY A 147 -2.01 -18.59 -0.01
N PRO A 148 -1.69 -19.73 0.60
CA PRO A 148 -1.60 -20.99 -0.18
C PRO A 148 -2.97 -21.42 -0.70
N THR A 149 -4.03 -20.92 -0.09
CA THR A 149 -5.36 -21.34 -0.59
C THR A 149 -6.02 -20.19 -1.35
N ALA A 150 -6.52 -19.21 -0.74
CA ALA A 150 -7.23 -18.14 -1.45
C ALA A 150 -6.30 -17.38 -2.41
N GLY A 151 -5.07 -17.09 -1.99
CA GLY A 151 -4.12 -16.35 -2.87
C GLY A 151 -3.74 -17.16 -4.11
N ALA A 152 -3.39 -18.47 -3.83
CA ALA A 152 -2.93 -19.29 -4.97
C ALA A 152 -4.09 -19.52 -5.96
N ALA A 153 -5.28 -19.70 -5.40
CA ALA A 153 -6.45 -19.87 -6.30
C ALA A 153 -6.67 -18.63 -7.16
N LEU A 154 -6.57 -17.53 -6.50
CA LEU A 154 -6.76 -16.29 -7.28
C LEU A 154 -5.68 -16.13 -8.36
N CYS A 155 -4.47 -16.45 -8.06
CA CYS A 155 -3.36 -16.21 -9.00
C CYS A 155 -3.44 -17.20 -10.17
N SER A 156 -4.02 -18.40 -9.97
CA SER A 156 -4.00 -19.42 -11.04
C SER A 156 -5.35 -19.44 -11.77
N HIS A 157 -6.23 -18.49 -11.33
CA HIS A 157 -7.58 -18.57 -11.91
C HIS A 157 -7.58 -18.10 -13.37
N MET A 158 -8.30 -18.88 -14.29
CA MET A 158 -8.25 -18.61 -15.74
C MET A 158 -9.17 -17.43 -16.10
N GLY A 159 -10.04 -17.05 -15.21
CA GLY A 159 -10.97 -15.94 -15.52
C GLY A 159 -10.45 -14.59 -15.00
N VAL A 160 -9.27 -14.60 -14.37
CA VAL A 160 -8.67 -13.33 -13.92
C VAL A 160 -7.70 -12.82 -15.00
N ASP A 161 -7.85 -11.51 -15.30
CA ASP A 161 -7.15 -11.00 -16.50
C ASP A 161 -5.81 -10.35 -16.13
N LYS A 162 -5.68 -9.92 -14.83
CA LYS A 162 -4.41 -9.30 -14.38
C LYS A 162 -4.26 -9.48 -12.87
N LEU A 163 -2.89 -9.56 -12.53
CA LEU A 163 -2.64 -9.65 -11.07
C LEU A 163 -1.80 -8.48 -10.58
N ALA A 164 -2.10 -8.06 -9.35
CA ALA A 164 -1.25 -7.08 -8.63
C ALA A 164 -1.02 -7.58 -7.20
N PHE A 165 0.30 -7.59 -6.89
CA PHE A 165 0.63 -8.18 -5.58
C PHE A 165 1.65 -7.29 -4.87
N THR A 166 1.36 -7.16 -3.61
CA THR A 166 2.37 -6.56 -2.72
C THR A 166 2.64 -7.52 -1.55
N GLY A 167 3.90 -7.79 -1.35
CA GLY A 167 4.31 -8.69 -0.25
C GLY A 167 5.79 -9.07 -0.40
N SER A 168 6.07 -10.22 0.07
CA SER A 168 7.49 -10.63 0.08
C SER A 168 7.96 -11.02 -1.34
N THR A 169 9.29 -10.94 -1.45
CA THR A 169 9.86 -11.29 -2.77
C THR A 169 9.65 -12.78 -3.07
N GLY A 170 9.78 -13.61 -2.05
CA GLY A 170 9.57 -15.06 -2.25
C GLY A 170 8.16 -15.36 -2.80
N THR A 171 7.19 -14.78 -2.18
CA THR A 171 5.81 -15.02 -2.64
C THR A 171 5.57 -14.36 -4.01
N GLY A 172 6.20 -13.19 -4.22
CA GLY A 172 6.10 -12.55 -5.56
C GLY A 172 6.53 -13.52 -6.67
N GLN A 173 7.57 -14.25 -6.44
CA GLN A 173 8.01 -15.21 -7.45
C GLN A 173 6.96 -16.30 -7.69
N ILE A 174 6.38 -16.70 -6.64
CA ILE A 174 5.33 -17.74 -6.77
C ILE A 174 4.16 -17.17 -7.57
N VAL A 175 3.77 -15.97 -7.25
CA VAL A 175 2.66 -15.35 -8.01
C VAL A 175 2.99 -15.31 -9.49
N LEU A 176 4.21 -14.92 -9.80
CA LEU A 176 4.57 -14.87 -11.24
C LEU A 176 4.51 -16.26 -11.87
N GLU A 177 4.98 -17.24 -11.14
CA GLU A 177 4.95 -18.61 -11.68
C GLU A 177 3.51 -19.07 -11.94
N LEU A 178 2.70 -18.84 -11.01
CA LEU A 178 1.30 -19.29 -11.18
C LEU A 178 0.62 -18.54 -12.34
N ALA A 179 0.90 -17.27 -12.42
CA ALA A 179 0.33 -16.52 -13.56
C ALA A 179 0.81 -17.08 -14.91
N ALA A 180 2.13 -17.41 -14.93
CA ALA A 180 2.70 -17.93 -16.19
C ALA A 180 2.09 -19.30 -16.53
N ARG A 181 1.85 -20.11 -15.57
CA ARG A 181 1.36 -21.48 -15.80
C ARG A 181 -0.13 -21.47 -16.14
N SER A 182 -0.78 -20.42 -15.79
CA SER A 182 -2.25 -20.45 -16.05
C SER A 182 -2.56 -19.76 -17.37
N ASN A 183 -2.68 -18.40 -17.38
CA ASN A 183 -3.16 -17.84 -18.66
C ASN A 183 -2.28 -16.66 -19.09
N LEU A 184 -1.05 -16.61 -18.54
CA LEU A 184 -0.03 -15.60 -18.88
C LEU A 184 -0.55 -14.18 -18.65
N LYS A 185 -1.36 -14.14 -17.57
CA LYS A 185 -1.90 -12.78 -17.28
C LYS A 185 -0.78 -11.85 -16.78
N PRO A 186 -0.86 -10.58 -17.15
CA PRO A 186 0.15 -9.61 -16.70
C PRO A 186 0.15 -9.48 -15.16
N VAL A 187 1.46 -9.17 -14.67
CA VAL A 187 1.58 -9.13 -13.19
C VAL A 187 2.37 -7.87 -12.81
N THR A 188 1.81 -7.19 -11.78
CA THR A 188 2.58 -6.09 -11.17
C THR A 188 2.93 -6.48 -9.72
N LEU A 189 4.27 -6.21 -9.38
CA LEU A 189 4.71 -6.62 -8.03
C LEU A 189 5.32 -5.43 -7.29
N GLU A 190 4.83 -5.30 -6.07
CA GLU A 190 5.49 -4.41 -5.10
C GLU A 190 6.01 -5.26 -3.93
N LEU A 191 7.51 -5.25 -3.89
CA LEU A 191 8.06 -6.24 -2.94
C LEU A 191 8.96 -5.54 -1.94
N GLY A 192 9.53 -6.29 -1.18
CA GLY A 192 10.38 -5.72 -0.11
C GLY A 192 11.67 -5.11 -0.66
N GLY A 193 12.17 -4.17 0.24
CA GLY A 193 13.42 -3.49 -0.21
C GLY A 193 14.34 -3.26 1.00
N LYS A 194 15.57 -3.05 0.64
CA LYS A 194 16.57 -2.53 1.60
C LYS A 194 17.09 -1.16 1.13
N SER A 195 16.23 -0.21 1.57
CA SER A 195 16.44 1.10 0.90
C SER A 195 17.53 1.90 1.62
N PRO A 196 18.57 2.33 0.92
CA PRO A 196 19.66 3.10 1.54
C PRO A 196 19.22 4.54 1.89
N PHE A 197 19.70 5.04 3.06
CA PHE A 197 19.61 6.47 3.44
C PHE A 197 21.02 7.06 3.51
N ILE A 198 21.32 7.91 2.43
CA ILE A 198 22.73 8.36 2.30
C ILE A 198 22.83 9.80 2.78
N VAL A 199 23.75 10.03 3.78
CA VAL A 199 23.95 11.40 4.32
C VAL A 199 25.30 11.94 3.79
N MET A 200 25.11 13.07 3.07
CA MET A 200 26.35 13.63 2.47
C MET A 200 27.02 14.60 3.45
N ASP A 201 28.31 14.99 3.11
CA ASP A 201 29.13 15.73 4.09
C ASP A 201 28.56 17.14 4.34
N ASP A 202 27.72 17.57 3.44
CA ASP A 202 27.25 18.95 3.66
C ASP A 202 25.81 18.95 4.21
N ALA A 203 25.39 17.71 4.75
CA ALA A 203 24.00 17.58 5.20
C ALA A 203 23.88 18.12 6.64
N ASP A 204 22.70 18.74 6.72
CA ASP A 204 22.36 19.06 8.13
C ASP A 204 22.19 17.77 8.96
N VAL A 205 23.09 17.57 9.86
CA VAL A 205 23.20 16.22 10.49
C VAL A 205 22.02 16.04 11.47
N ASP A 206 21.60 17.09 12.10
CA ASP A 206 20.47 16.92 13.05
C ASP A 206 19.17 16.57 12.29
N GLN A 207 18.99 17.21 11.28
CA GLN A 207 17.81 16.85 10.46
C GLN A 207 17.93 15.44 9.87
N ALA A 208 19.10 15.15 9.47
CA ALA A 208 19.30 13.82 8.85
C ALA A 208 19.03 12.71 9.88
N VAL A 209 19.42 12.94 11.02
CA VAL A 209 19.21 11.91 12.07
C VAL A 209 17.70 11.75 12.33
N GLU A 210 17.00 12.93 12.36
CA GLU A 210 15.55 12.84 12.61
C GLU A 210 14.83 12.11 11.46
N LEU A 211 15.21 12.36 10.37
CA LEU A 211 14.53 11.73 9.22
C LEU A 211 14.88 10.25 9.13
N ALA A 212 16.18 10.02 9.44
CA ALA A 212 16.57 8.60 9.39
C ALA A 212 15.81 7.79 10.47
N HIS A 213 15.72 8.37 11.60
CA HIS A 213 14.96 7.69 12.66
C HIS A 213 13.50 7.45 12.25
N GLN A 214 12.87 8.44 11.75
CA GLN A 214 11.48 8.27 11.32
C GLN A 214 11.36 7.27 10.17
N ALA A 215 12.30 7.30 9.29
CA ALA A 215 12.23 6.44 8.09
C ALA A 215 12.37 4.96 8.47
N VAL A 216 13.06 4.70 9.53
CA VAL A 216 13.27 3.28 9.88
C VAL A 216 12.18 2.82 10.84
N PHE A 217 11.76 3.68 11.72
CA PHE A 217 10.96 3.13 12.83
C PHE A 217 9.48 3.45 12.61
N PHE A 218 9.31 4.19 11.51
CA PHE A 218 7.89 4.46 11.23
C PHE A 218 7.16 3.14 10.93
N ASN A 219 5.93 2.99 11.53
CA ASN A 219 5.09 1.77 11.37
C ASN A 219 5.80 0.53 11.89
N GLN A 220 6.48 0.64 12.90
CA GLN A 220 7.16 -0.43 13.67
C GLN A 220 8.08 -1.25 12.77
N VAL A 221 8.68 -0.59 11.74
CA VAL A 221 9.70 -1.17 10.84
C VAL A 221 9.02 -2.19 9.90
N ARG A 222 7.84 -2.01 9.72
CA ARG A 222 7.12 -2.99 8.86
C ARG A 222 6.80 -2.34 7.50
N ALA A 223 7.57 -1.22 7.19
CA ALA A 223 7.38 -0.62 5.85
C ALA A 223 8.43 -1.17 4.88
N SER A 224 7.96 -1.43 3.57
CA SER A 224 8.88 -2.01 2.57
C SER A 224 9.99 -1.02 2.20
N LEU A 225 9.71 0.28 2.50
CA LEU A 225 10.72 1.30 2.14
C LEU A 225 11.53 1.69 3.39
N SER A 226 11.40 0.82 4.38
CA SER A 226 12.12 1.25 5.59
C SER A 226 13.62 1.38 5.29
N ALA A 227 14.14 2.68 5.63
CA ALA A 227 15.58 2.96 5.41
C ALA A 227 16.45 2.05 6.29
N CYS A 228 17.45 1.39 5.60
CA CYS A 228 18.53 0.70 6.34
C CYS A 228 19.76 1.60 6.47
N PRO A 229 20.11 1.92 7.71
CA PRO A 229 21.19 2.91 7.74
C PRO A 229 22.48 2.38 7.11
N THR A 230 22.79 2.60 5.87
CA THR A 230 24.17 2.41 5.39
C THR A 230 24.91 3.75 5.42
N LEU A 231 25.72 3.88 6.51
CA LEU A 231 26.55 5.08 6.76
C LEU A 231 27.86 4.99 5.97
N LEU A 232 28.06 5.69 4.84
CA LEU A 232 29.42 5.91 4.30
C LEU A 232 30.30 6.69 5.29
N PRO A 233 31.69 6.22 5.48
CA PRO A 233 32.61 6.71 6.53
C PRO A 233 32.73 8.24 6.51
N VAL A 234 31.84 8.92 7.18
CA VAL A 234 32.07 10.35 7.47
C VAL A 234 33.19 10.46 8.52
N PRO A 235 34.31 11.19 8.40
CA PRO A 235 35.35 11.46 9.40
C PRO A 235 34.75 11.92 10.73
N ASN A 236 33.31 11.67 11.02
CA ASN A 236 32.77 12.16 12.32
C ASN A 236 31.72 11.18 12.84
N ALA A 237 31.75 9.91 12.53
CA ALA A 237 30.82 8.84 12.95
C ALA A 237 30.76 8.75 14.49
N GLN A 238 31.68 9.39 15.23
CA GLN A 238 31.72 9.34 16.71
C GLN A 238 30.82 10.42 17.32
N THR A 239 30.25 11.42 16.53
CA THR A 239 29.39 12.50 17.05
C THR A 239 27.93 12.07 16.99
N LEU A 240 27.63 10.85 16.50
CA LEU A 240 26.22 10.44 16.37
C LEU A 240 25.79 9.67 17.62
N SER A 241 26.63 9.24 18.62
CA SER A 241 26.41 8.33 19.76
C SER A 241 25.66 9.04 20.89
N PRO A 242 25.77 10.40 21.16
CA PRO A 242 24.92 10.96 22.23
C PRO A 242 23.58 11.45 21.67
N ARG A 243 23.29 11.35 20.35
CA ARG A 243 22.09 11.94 19.73
C ARG A 243 21.13 10.84 19.28
N THR A 244 21.42 9.48 19.55
CA THR A 244 20.65 8.28 19.20
C THR A 244 19.88 7.78 20.42
N HIS A 245 19.68 8.56 21.58
CA HIS A 245 19.02 8.11 22.82
C HIS A 245 17.49 8.16 22.65
N ARG A 246 16.99 8.27 21.44
CA ARG A 246 15.52 8.43 21.34
C ARG A 246 14.86 7.07 21.10
N ALA A 247 15.60 6.11 20.48
CA ALA A 247 14.95 4.79 20.38
C ALA A 247 14.59 4.23 21.76
N ASN A 248 15.25 4.74 22.80
CA ASN A 248 15.01 4.19 24.16
C ASN A 248 13.92 4.98 24.90
N ALA A 249 13.41 6.16 24.28
CA ALA A 249 12.43 7.02 24.97
C ALA A 249 11.01 6.67 24.51
N ALA A 250 10.86 5.68 23.51
CA ALA A 250 9.49 5.34 23.07
C ALA A 250 8.89 4.30 24.01
N ALA A 251 7.64 4.61 24.59
CA ALA A 251 6.96 3.73 25.57
C ALA A 251 6.13 2.66 24.84
N PRO A 252 6.59 1.37 24.93
CA PRO A 252 5.78 0.29 24.34
C PRO A 252 4.41 0.18 25.03
N GLY A 253 3.38 0.17 24.16
CA GLY A 253 2.03 0.06 24.77
C GLY A 253 1.00 -0.37 23.71
N ARG A 254 -0.15 -0.78 24.20
CA ARG A 254 -1.24 -1.15 23.26
C ARG A 254 -1.59 0.03 22.34
N GLY A 255 -1.68 -0.23 21.03
CA GLY A 255 -1.97 0.80 19.99
C GLY A 255 -3.10 1.75 20.42
N ARG A 256 -3.91 1.49 21.48
CA ARG A 256 -5.11 2.30 21.82
C ARG A 256 -4.79 3.31 22.91
N SER A 257 -3.68 3.13 23.52
CA SER A 257 -3.33 4.09 24.59
C SER A 257 -2.78 5.40 24.01
N CYS A 258 -3.29 6.57 24.52
CA CYS A 258 -2.93 7.94 24.08
C CYS A 258 -1.42 8.19 24.23
N THR A 259 -0.64 7.18 24.94
CA THR A 259 0.80 7.47 25.19
C THR A 259 1.67 6.46 24.45
N SER A 260 1.06 5.67 23.52
CA SER A 260 1.87 4.56 22.97
C SER A 260 2.72 5.08 21.80
N ALA A 261 4.12 4.90 21.92
CA ALA A 261 5.12 5.18 20.87
C ALA A 261 5.96 3.92 20.62
N CYS A 262 6.46 3.69 19.31
CA CYS A 262 7.02 2.42 18.83
C CYS A 262 8.53 2.35 19.16
N THR A 263 9.02 1.07 19.90
CA THR A 263 10.44 0.68 19.80
C THR A 263 10.53 -0.84 19.57
N THR A 264 11.42 -1.38 18.54
CA THR A 264 11.95 -2.76 18.61
C THR A 264 13.33 -2.76 19.27
N SER A 265 13.49 -3.29 20.58
CA SER A 265 14.66 -3.61 21.42
C SER A 265 15.72 -4.41 20.65
N SER A 266 16.19 -4.10 19.37
CA SER A 266 17.47 -4.85 19.21
C SER A 266 18.41 -4.04 18.30
N TRP A 267 19.07 -2.95 18.83
CA TRP A 267 20.32 -2.40 18.26
C TRP A 267 21.53 -3.10 18.86
N ARG A 268 21.91 -4.38 18.40
CA ARG A 268 23.25 -4.87 18.85
C ARG A 268 24.33 -4.42 17.85
N SER A 269 25.17 -3.44 18.26
CA SER A 269 26.50 -3.09 17.71
C SER A 269 27.19 -4.30 17.09
N PRO A 270 27.55 -4.32 15.71
CA PRO A 270 28.37 -5.41 15.16
C PRO A 270 29.68 -5.57 15.95
N ARG A 271 29.75 -6.53 16.94
CA ARG A 271 31.03 -6.99 17.51
C ARG A 271 32.07 -7.22 16.41
N PRO A 272 33.17 -6.51 16.50
CA PRO A 272 34.24 -6.79 15.52
C PRO A 272 34.68 -8.26 15.56
N ALA A 273 34.29 -9.01 14.54
CA ALA A 273 34.77 -10.39 14.33
C ALA A 273 36.31 -10.45 14.41
N PRO A 274 36.98 -11.50 15.19
CA PRO A 274 38.43 -11.71 15.33
C PRO A 274 39.14 -11.80 13.96
#